data_AF-A0A822AY29-F1
#
_entry.id   AF-A0A822AY29-F1
#
_cell.length_a   1.000
_cell.length_b   1.000
_cell.length_c   1.000
_cell.angle_alpha   90.00
_cell.angle_beta   90.00
_cell.angle_gamma   90.00
#
_symmetry.space_group_name_H-M   'P 1'
#
loop_
_entity.id
_entity.type
_entity.pdbx_description
1 polymer ?
#
loop_
_entity_poly.entity_id
_entity_poly.type
_entity_poly.pdbx_seq_one_letter_code
_entity_poly.pdbx_strand_id
1 'polypeptide(L)'
;IETVLESLRLDDDSLRQIMQLLEQEMDAGLSPATHAKADVKMFPTYVRNIANGSETGQVLALDLGGTNFRVLLVDLLPEGKVELTSKIFVIPQSIMLGEGVNLFRHLADCLVDFMKQEKLIQP
;
A
#
# COMPACT_ATOMS: atom_id res chain seq x y z
N ILE A 1 -14.82 -18.03 30.27
CA ILE A 1 -14.25 -16.86 29.54
C ILE A 1 -12.76 -16.77 29.81
N GLU A 2 -12.31 -16.64 31.07
CA GLU A 2 -10.87 -16.56 31.41
C GLU A 2 -10.02 -17.71 30.85
N THR A 3 -10.47 -18.97 30.97
CA THR A 3 -9.76 -20.14 30.39
C THR A 3 -9.58 -20.07 28.87
N VAL A 4 -10.47 -19.38 28.15
CA VAL A 4 -10.37 -19.21 26.69
C VAL A 4 -9.45 -18.03 26.34
N LEU A 5 -9.38 -17.02 27.20
CA LEU A 5 -8.53 -15.84 26.99
C LEU A 5 -7.08 -16.10 27.39
N GLU A 6 -6.81 -17.09 28.25
CA GLU A 6 -5.45 -17.41 28.70
C GLU A 6 -4.53 -17.78 27.53
N SER A 7 -5.03 -18.51 26.51
CA SER A 7 -4.24 -18.86 25.32
C SER A 7 -3.93 -17.66 24.40
N LEU A 8 -4.55 -16.50 24.64
CA LEU A 8 -4.27 -15.25 23.93
C LEU A 8 -3.32 -14.35 24.73
N ARG A 9 -3.02 -14.71 25.98
CA ARG A 9 -2.10 -13.96 26.84
C ARG A 9 -0.67 -14.40 26.52
N LEU A 10 0.08 -13.51 25.88
CA LEU A 10 1.49 -13.71 25.62
C LEU A 10 2.30 -13.04 26.74
N ASP A 11 3.20 -13.80 27.35
CA ASP A 11 4.19 -13.27 28.27
C ASP A 11 5.42 -12.74 27.51
N ASP A 12 6.30 -12.04 28.23
CA ASP A 12 7.50 -11.42 27.65
C ASP A 12 8.42 -12.45 26.98
N ASP A 13 8.50 -13.67 27.50
CA ASP A 13 9.33 -14.74 26.94
C ASP A 13 8.77 -15.21 25.60
N SER A 14 7.46 -15.40 25.52
CA SER A 14 6.75 -15.71 24.27
C SER A 14 6.93 -14.60 23.23
N LEU A 15 6.83 -13.33 23.64
CA LEU A 15 7.05 -12.19 22.75
C LEU A 15 8.49 -12.15 22.21
N ARG A 16 9.50 -12.40 23.06
CA ARG A 16 10.91 -12.49 22.65
C ARG A 16 11.13 -13.63 21.67
N GLN A 17 10.50 -14.79 21.88
CA GLN A 17 10.58 -15.91 20.95
C GLN A 17 9.96 -15.54 19.59
N ILE A 18 8.80 -14.88 19.57
CA ILE A 18 8.16 -14.41 18.34
C ILE A 18 9.08 -13.43 17.58
N MET A 19 9.72 -12.50 18.28
CA MET A 19 10.67 -11.57 17.67
C MET A 19 11.83 -12.31 17.00
N GLN A 20 12.43 -13.28 17.69
CA GLN A 20 13.53 -14.09 17.14
C GLN A 20 13.11 -14.91 15.92
N LEU A 21 11.92 -15.50 15.94
CA LEU A 21 11.37 -16.25 14.80
C LEU A 21 11.14 -15.33 13.59
N LEU A 22 10.60 -14.14 13.83
CA LEU A 22 10.39 -13.16 12.75
C LEU A 22 11.73 -12.70 12.15
N GLU A 23 12.74 -12.43 12.99
CA GLU A 23 14.08 -12.06 12.54
C GLU A 23 14.72 -13.16 11.67
N GLN A 24 14.61 -14.42 12.08
CA GLN A 24 15.08 -15.57 11.30
C GLN A 24 14.38 -15.68 9.94
N GLU A 25 13.06 -15.48 9.89
CA GLU A 25 12.31 -15.50 8.63
C GLU A 25 12.64 -14.30 7.74
N MET A 26 12.94 -13.12 8.32
CA MET A 26 13.43 -11.96 7.57
C MET A 26 14.79 -12.26 6.93
N ASP A 27 15.73 -12.85 7.68
CA ASP A 27 17.04 -13.27 7.15
C ASP A 27 16.89 -14.31 6.04
N ALA A 28 16.01 -15.29 6.24
CA ALA A 28 15.69 -16.29 5.22
C ALA A 28 15.08 -15.66 3.96
N GLY A 29 14.23 -14.63 4.13
CA GLY A 29 13.60 -13.87 3.04
C GLY A 29 14.60 -13.04 2.23
N LEU A 30 15.61 -12.46 2.88
CA LEU A 30 16.65 -11.65 2.24
C LEU A 30 17.71 -12.51 1.53
N SER A 31 17.93 -13.74 1.99
CA SER A 31 18.94 -14.63 1.41
C SER A 31 18.47 -15.28 0.10
N PRO A 32 19.24 -15.16 -1.01
CA PRO A 32 18.88 -15.77 -2.30
C PRO A 32 18.71 -17.29 -2.23
N ALA A 33 19.43 -17.96 -1.33
CA ALA A 33 19.39 -19.42 -1.19
C ALA A 33 18.09 -19.93 -0.56
N THR A 34 17.45 -19.12 0.28
CA THR A 34 16.30 -19.50 1.10
C THR A 34 15.00 -18.78 0.69
N HIS A 35 15.10 -17.64 -0.01
CA HIS A 35 13.97 -16.78 -0.39
C HIS A 35 12.77 -17.52 -1.01
N ALA A 36 13.03 -18.49 -1.90
CA ALA A 36 11.96 -19.27 -2.54
C ALA A 36 11.07 -20.00 -1.53
N LYS A 37 11.64 -20.44 -0.40
CA LYS A 37 10.97 -21.22 0.65
C LYS A 37 10.62 -20.41 1.90
N ALA A 38 11.19 -19.23 2.10
CA ALA A 38 10.90 -18.36 3.26
C ALA A 38 9.42 -17.94 3.30
N ASP A 39 8.84 -17.84 4.48
CA ASP A 39 7.44 -17.40 4.63
C ASP A 39 7.34 -15.87 4.54
N VAL A 40 8.35 -15.17 5.05
CA VAL A 40 8.49 -13.70 4.92
C VAL A 40 9.38 -13.38 3.72
N LYS A 41 8.79 -12.91 2.61
CA LYS A 41 9.52 -12.78 1.33
C LYS A 41 10.51 -11.63 1.23
N MET A 42 10.38 -10.57 2.02
CA MET A 42 11.32 -9.43 1.97
C MET A 42 11.55 -8.86 0.56
N PHE A 43 10.49 -8.70 -0.24
CA PHE A 43 10.60 -8.20 -1.62
C PHE A 43 11.18 -6.78 -1.67
N PRO A 44 12.06 -6.49 -2.66
CA PRO A 44 12.60 -5.14 -2.83
C PRO A 44 11.51 -4.17 -3.31
N THR A 45 11.39 -3.02 -2.65
CA THR A 45 10.48 -1.93 -3.05
C THR A 45 11.05 -1.05 -4.16
N TYR A 46 12.34 -1.19 -4.46
CA TYR A 46 13.13 -0.33 -5.36
C TYR A 46 13.22 1.16 -4.92
N VAL A 47 12.74 1.51 -3.72
CA VAL A 47 12.97 2.81 -3.08
C VAL A 47 14.32 2.77 -2.38
N ARG A 48 15.28 3.58 -2.85
CA ARG A 48 16.67 3.54 -2.35
C ARG A 48 17.00 4.64 -1.34
N ASN A 49 16.24 5.73 -1.36
CA ASN A 49 16.46 6.90 -0.52
C ASN A 49 15.14 7.31 0.13
N ILE A 50 15.24 7.83 1.36
CA ILE A 50 14.12 8.47 2.05
C ILE A 50 14.01 9.91 1.52
N ALA A 51 12.78 10.43 1.47
CA ALA A 51 12.52 11.80 1.07
C ALA A 51 13.31 12.80 1.92
N ASN A 52 13.85 13.85 1.29
CA ASN A 52 14.71 14.82 1.95
C ASN A 52 14.13 16.25 1.97
N GLY A 53 12.91 16.43 1.44
CA GLY A 53 12.20 17.72 1.41
C GLY A 53 12.61 18.62 0.24
N SER A 54 13.47 18.15 -0.67
CA SER A 54 13.80 18.84 -1.93
C SER A 54 12.88 18.47 -3.09
N GLU A 55 12.03 17.47 -2.90
CA GLU A 55 11.04 17.05 -3.89
C GLU A 55 10.04 18.17 -4.15
N THR A 56 9.80 18.45 -5.43
CA THR A 56 8.85 19.47 -5.86
C THR A 56 8.09 18.99 -7.09
N GLY A 57 6.91 19.55 -7.30
CA GLY A 57 6.07 19.29 -8.46
C GLY A 57 4.82 18.51 -8.13
N GLN A 58 3.99 18.31 -9.16
CA GLN A 58 2.68 17.72 -9.01
C GLN A 58 2.68 16.28 -9.51
N VAL A 59 2.16 15.37 -8.69
CA VAL A 59 2.08 13.94 -9.02
C VAL A 59 0.67 13.40 -8.75
N LEU A 60 0.26 12.42 -9.57
CA LEU A 60 -0.95 11.64 -9.32
C LEU A 60 -0.56 10.36 -8.57
N ALA A 61 -1.27 10.08 -7.48
CA ALA A 61 -1.15 8.83 -6.74
C ALA A 61 -2.46 8.05 -6.78
N LEU A 62 -2.33 6.72 -6.90
CA LEU A 62 -3.44 5.79 -6.98
C LEU A 62 -3.36 4.85 -5.78
N ASP A 63 -4.40 4.83 -4.96
CA ASP A 63 -4.51 3.96 -3.79
C ASP A 63 -5.68 3.00 -3.99
N LEU A 64 -5.32 1.74 -4.25
CA LEU A 64 -6.27 0.65 -4.47
C LEU A 64 -6.34 -0.21 -3.21
N GLY A 65 -7.38 0.03 -2.41
CA GLY A 65 -7.74 -0.85 -1.31
C GLY A 65 -8.65 -1.99 -1.75
N GLY A 66 -9.20 -2.71 -0.77
CA GLY A 66 -10.17 -3.78 -1.01
C GLY A 66 -11.44 -3.26 -1.70
N THR A 67 -12.17 -2.34 -1.07
CA THR A 67 -13.49 -1.86 -1.54
C THR A 67 -13.44 -0.46 -2.17
N ASN A 68 -12.43 0.32 -1.81
CA ASN A 68 -12.31 1.73 -2.20
C ASN A 68 -11.07 1.93 -3.06
N PHE A 69 -11.25 2.71 -4.11
CA PHE A 69 -10.18 3.26 -4.92
C PHE A 69 -10.08 4.76 -4.68
N ARG A 70 -8.88 5.27 -4.42
CA ARG A 70 -8.64 6.69 -4.25
C ARG A 70 -7.67 7.18 -5.32
N VAL A 71 -8.04 8.27 -5.96
CA VAL A 71 -7.15 9.06 -6.82
C VAL A 71 -6.75 10.30 -6.03
N LEU A 72 -5.45 10.59 -5.96
CA LEU A 72 -4.90 11.76 -5.28
C LEU A 72 -4.10 12.61 -6.27
N LEU A 73 -4.31 13.92 -6.21
CA LEU A 73 -3.39 14.92 -6.73
C LEU A 73 -2.54 15.42 -5.56
N VAL A 74 -1.24 15.19 -5.66
CA VAL A 74 -0.26 15.57 -4.65
C VAL A 74 0.59 16.69 -5.20
N ASP A 75 0.53 17.86 -4.56
CA ASP A 75 1.40 18.98 -4.86
C ASP A 75 2.54 19.01 -3.84
N LEU A 76 3.77 18.74 -4.31
CA LEU A 76 4.99 18.79 -3.52
C LEU A 76 5.56 20.21 -3.62
N LEU A 77 5.45 20.95 -2.53
CA LEU A 77 5.88 22.32 -2.40
C LEU A 77 7.26 22.40 -1.72
N PRO A 78 8.01 23.51 -1.88
CA PRO A 78 9.29 23.71 -1.21
C PRO A 78 9.20 23.52 0.31
N GLU A 79 10.34 23.17 0.92
CA GLU A 79 10.47 22.96 2.36
C GLU A 79 9.64 21.77 2.90
N GLY A 80 9.34 20.79 2.03
CA GLY A 80 8.61 19.57 2.40
C GLY A 80 7.12 19.79 2.66
N LYS A 81 6.55 20.90 2.21
CA LYS A 81 5.10 21.15 2.29
C LYS A 81 4.37 20.31 1.24
N VAL A 82 3.20 19.80 1.60
CA VAL A 82 2.39 18.94 0.71
C VAL A 82 0.94 19.40 0.75
N GLU A 83 0.35 19.61 -0.44
CA GLU A 83 -1.09 19.79 -0.61
C GLU A 83 -1.70 18.57 -1.28
N LEU A 84 -2.87 18.15 -0.80
CA LEU A 84 -3.54 16.93 -1.24
C LEU A 84 -4.99 17.22 -1.63
N THR A 85 -5.32 16.93 -2.88
CA THR A 85 -6.71 16.80 -3.33
C THR A 85 -6.99 15.34 -3.63
N SER A 86 -8.11 14.79 -3.18
CA SER A 86 -8.42 13.38 -3.40
C SER A 86 -9.89 13.12 -3.63
N LYS A 87 -10.17 12.02 -4.34
CA LYS A 87 -11.53 11.51 -4.54
C LYS A 87 -11.55 10.00 -4.35
N ILE A 88 -12.60 9.53 -3.70
CA ILE A 88 -12.85 8.10 -3.47
C ILE A 88 -13.91 7.62 -4.47
N PHE A 89 -13.64 6.45 -5.04
CA PHE A 89 -14.52 5.70 -5.93
C PHE A 89 -14.77 4.32 -5.30
N VAL A 90 -16.03 3.91 -5.26
CA VAL A 90 -16.40 2.56 -4.82
C VAL A 90 -16.15 1.59 -5.96
N ILE A 91 -15.52 0.44 -5.68
CA ILE A 91 -15.39 -0.64 -6.66
C ILE A 91 -16.53 -1.64 -6.44
N PRO A 92 -17.42 -1.83 -7.43
CA PRO A 92 -18.45 -2.85 -7.35
C PRO A 92 -17.86 -4.24 -7.15
N GLN A 93 -18.50 -5.07 -6.31
CA GLN A 93 -18.02 -6.43 -6.01
C GLN A 93 -17.91 -7.31 -7.26
N SER A 94 -18.80 -7.13 -8.24
CA SER A 94 -18.72 -7.82 -9.53
C SER A 94 -17.47 -7.47 -10.33
N ILE A 95 -16.93 -6.25 -10.18
CA ILE A 95 -15.67 -5.84 -10.80
C ILE A 95 -14.49 -6.36 -10.00
N MET A 96 -14.54 -6.31 -8.67
CA MET A 96 -13.47 -6.82 -7.79
C MET A 96 -13.20 -8.32 -7.99
N LEU A 97 -14.26 -9.11 -8.17
CA LEU A 97 -14.18 -10.57 -8.35
C LEU A 97 -14.20 -10.99 -9.83
N GLY A 98 -14.27 -10.02 -10.74
CA GLY A 98 -14.34 -10.24 -12.18
C GLY A 98 -12.97 -10.36 -12.84
N GLU A 99 -12.96 -10.20 -14.16
CA GLU A 99 -11.71 -10.19 -14.92
C GLU A 99 -10.87 -8.93 -14.63
N GLY A 100 -9.55 -9.11 -14.50
CA GLY A 100 -8.63 -8.00 -14.24
C GLY A 100 -8.71 -6.88 -15.28
N VAL A 101 -9.00 -7.20 -16.55
CA VAL A 101 -9.20 -6.19 -17.60
C VAL A 101 -10.35 -5.24 -17.27
N ASN A 102 -11.42 -5.75 -16.68
CA ASN A 102 -12.57 -4.93 -16.28
C ASN A 102 -12.25 -4.08 -15.05
N LEU A 103 -11.45 -4.61 -14.10
CA LEU A 103 -10.93 -3.84 -12.98
C LEU A 103 -10.07 -2.65 -13.48
N PHE A 104 -9.06 -2.91 -14.30
CA PHE A 104 -8.19 -1.84 -14.82
C PHE A 104 -8.94 -0.82 -15.67
N ARG A 105 -9.97 -1.24 -16.42
CA ARG A 105 -10.88 -0.31 -17.13
C ARG A 105 -11.60 0.61 -16.15
N HIS A 106 -12.21 0.06 -15.10
CA HIS A 106 -12.90 0.84 -14.07
C HIS A 106 -11.96 1.85 -13.38
N LEU A 107 -10.72 1.43 -13.06
CA LEU A 107 -9.71 2.33 -12.47
C LEU A 107 -9.31 3.46 -13.42
N ALA A 108 -9.17 3.17 -14.72
CA ALA A 108 -8.86 4.18 -15.73
C ALA A 108 -10.01 5.19 -15.90
N ASP A 109 -11.26 4.72 -15.92
CA ASP A 109 -12.44 5.60 -15.98
C ASP A 109 -12.52 6.52 -14.76
N CYS A 110 -12.28 5.97 -13.55
CA CYS A 110 -12.21 6.76 -12.32
C CYS A 110 -11.10 7.83 -12.36
N LEU A 111 -9.93 7.48 -12.91
CA LEU A 111 -8.82 8.42 -13.09
C LEU A 111 -9.19 9.54 -14.05
N VAL A 112 -9.79 9.23 -15.21
CA VAL A 112 -10.24 10.23 -16.19
C VAL A 112 -11.27 11.17 -15.56
N ASP A 113 -12.25 10.64 -14.83
CA ASP A 113 -13.26 11.43 -14.14
C ASP A 113 -12.63 12.40 -13.13
N PHE A 114 -11.65 11.93 -12.34
CA PHE A 114 -10.91 12.79 -11.41
C PHE A 114 -10.13 13.88 -12.15
N MET A 115 -9.38 13.53 -13.18
CA MET A 115 -8.58 14.48 -13.96
C MET A 115 -9.45 15.55 -14.64
N LYS A 116 -10.65 15.21 -15.10
CA LYS A 116 -11.62 16.19 -15.64
C LYS A 116 -12.14 17.14 -14.56
N GLN A 117 -12.47 16.62 -13.37
CA GLN A 117 -12.96 17.43 -12.25
C GLN A 117 -11.90 18.42 -11.75
N GLU A 118 -10.65 17.97 -11.65
CA GLU A 118 -9.51 18.79 -11.26
C GLU A 118 -8.92 19.62 -12.43
N LYS A 119 -9.58 19.61 -13.60
CA LYS A 119 -9.20 20.38 -14.80
C LYS A 119 -7.77 20.11 -15.29
N LEU A 120 -7.27 18.90 -15.06
CA LEU A 120 -5.95 18.44 -15.52
C LEU A 120 -5.95 18.05 -17.01
N ILE A 121 -7.13 17.76 -17.57
CA ILE A 121 -7.33 17.43 -18.99
C ILE A 121 -8.53 18.19 -19.55
N GLN A 122 -8.47 18.56 -20.83
CA GLN A 122 -9.59 19.17 -21.56
C GLN A 122 -10.70 18.14 -21.84
N PRO A 123 -11.98 18.57 -21.95
CA PRO A 123 -13.13 17.68 -22.08
C PRO A 123 -13.11 16.79 -23.33
#